data_AF-A0A1C6A3V0-F1
#
_entry.id   AF-A0A1C6A3V0-F1
#
_cell.length_a   1.000
_cell.length_b   1.000
_cell.length_c   1.000
_cell.angle_alpha   90.00
_cell.angle_beta   90.00
_cell.angle_gamma   90.00
#
_symmetry.space_group_name_H-M   'P 1'
#
loop_
_entity.id
_entity.type
_entity.pdbx_description
1 polymer ?
#
loop_
_entity_poly.entity_id
_entity_poly.type
_entity_poly.pdbx_seq_one_letter_code
_entity_poly.pdbx_strand_id
1 'polypeptide(L)' 'MAYSEAQKKATAKYMKNKLDDIKVRVPKGKREVYKAHAERQGKSLNALIIELLEKDMQEH' A
#
# COMPACT_ATOMS: atom_id res chain seq x y z
N MET A 1 15.54 -15.04 14.75
CA MET A 1 15.36 -15.97 13.62
C MET A 1 16.13 -15.42 12.43
N ALA A 2 17.20 -16.10 12.01
CA ALA A 2 18.00 -15.67 10.87
C ALA A 2 17.26 -16.03 9.57
N TYR A 3 16.69 -15.02 8.90
CA TYR A 3 16.08 -15.21 7.58
C TYR A 3 17.12 -15.76 6.61
N SER A 4 16.80 -16.86 5.93
CA SER A 4 17.72 -17.45 4.94
C SER A 4 17.78 -16.59 3.68
N GLU A 5 18.93 -16.58 3.02
CA GLU A 5 19.13 -15.88 1.74
C GLU A 5 18.10 -16.31 0.67
N ALA A 6 17.61 -17.56 0.75
CA ALA A 6 16.54 -18.08 -0.11
C ALA A 6 15.20 -17.38 0.13
N GLN A 7 14.82 -17.12 1.39
CA GLN A 7 13.59 -16.40 1.73
C GLN A 7 13.65 -14.93 1.27
N LYS A 8 14.81 -14.28 1.36
CA LYS A 8 15.00 -12.92 0.84
C LYS A 8 14.80 -12.86 -0.67
N LYS A 9 15.39 -13.80 -1.42
CA LYS A 9 15.22 -13.90 -2.88
C LYS A 9 13.77 -14.16 -3.29
N ALA A 10 13.06 -15.03 -2.58
CA ALA A 10 11.65 -15.31 -2.84
C ALA A 10 10.77 -14.07 -2.60
N THR A 11 11.00 -13.34 -1.51
CA THR A 11 10.28 -12.11 -1.18
C THR A 11 10.52 -11.03 -2.24
N ALA A 12 11.77 -10.83 -2.65
CA ALA A 12 12.13 -9.87 -3.69
C ALA A 12 11.50 -10.22 -5.05
N LYS A 13 11.45 -11.52 -5.40
CA LYS A 13 10.80 -11.98 -6.64
C LYS A 13 9.30 -11.73 -6.61
N TYR A 14 8.64 -11.93 -5.47
CA TYR A 14 7.21 -11.64 -5.33
C TYR A 14 6.93 -10.15 -5.49
N MET A 15 7.66 -9.30 -4.75
CA MET A 15 7.53 -7.84 -4.84
C MET A 15 7.70 -7.36 -6.29
N LYS A 16 8.76 -7.78 -6.98
CA LYS A 16 9.06 -7.33 -8.35
C LYS A 16 8.04 -7.75 -9.40
N ASN A 17 7.44 -8.94 -9.28
CA ASN A 17 6.60 -9.52 -10.34
C ASN A 17 5.10 -9.39 -10.09
N LYS A 18 4.69 -9.00 -8.88
CA LYS A 18 3.27 -9.00 -8.48
C LYS A 18 2.78 -7.67 -7.94
N LEU A 19 3.68 -6.74 -7.61
CA LEU A 19 3.33 -5.45 -7.04
C LEU A 19 3.96 -4.34 -7.87
N ASP A 20 3.16 -3.32 -8.17
CA ASP A 20 3.66 -2.04 -8.69
C ASP A 20 3.79 -1.05 -7.52
N ASP A 21 4.94 -0.40 -7.42
CA ASP A 21 5.22 0.59 -6.38
C ASP A 21 4.68 1.98 -6.76
N ILE A 22 3.66 2.46 -6.04
CA ILE A 22 3.12 3.81 -6.19
C ILE A 22 3.67 4.73 -5.10
N LYS A 23 4.49 5.71 -5.47
CA LYS A 23 5.03 6.71 -4.55
C LYS A 23 4.20 7.99 -4.54
N VAL A 24 3.40 8.19 -3.50
CA VAL A 24 2.61 9.41 -3.30
C VAL A 24 3.33 10.38 -2.36
N ARG A 25 3.49 11.63 -2.79
CA ARG A 25 3.99 12.71 -1.93
C ARG A 25 2.80 13.45 -1.34
N VAL A 26 2.67 13.43 -0.02
CA VAL A 26 1.62 14.15 0.71
C VAL A 26 2.25 15.22 1.61
N PRO A 27 1.53 16.31 1.92
CA PRO A 27 2.00 17.30 2.89
C PRO A 27 2.35 16.68 4.24
N LYS A 28 3.30 17.29 4.97
CA LYS A 28 3.69 16.83 6.31
C LYS A 28 2.45 16.75 7.23
N GLY A 29 2.37 15.69 8.03
CA GLY A 29 1.24 15.41 8.94
C GLY A 29 0.01 14.80 8.29
N LYS A 30 -0.23 15.00 6.98
CA LYS A 30 -1.43 14.44 6.31
C LYS A 30 -1.41 12.92 6.20
N ARG A 31 -0.22 12.31 6.09
CA ARG A 31 -0.08 10.84 6.07
C ARG A 31 -0.72 10.17 7.29
N GLU A 32 -0.51 10.73 8.48
CA GLU A 32 -1.08 10.19 9.71
C GLU A 32 -2.59 10.36 9.76
N VAL A 33 -3.10 11.51 9.29
CA VAL A 33 -4.53 11.75 9.16
C VAL A 33 -5.19 10.71 8.25
N TYR A 34 -4.59 10.43 7.08
CA TYR A 34 -5.11 9.41 6.16
C TYR A 34 -5.01 8.01 6.74
N LYS A 35 -3.92 7.69 7.44
CA LYS A 35 -3.75 6.40 8.12
C LYS A 35 -4.84 6.20 9.19
N ALA A 36 -5.06 7.17 10.05
CA ALA A 36 -6.11 7.12 11.08
C ALA A 36 -7.51 7.01 10.46
N HIS A 37 -7.76 7.67 9.33
CA HIS A 37 -9.02 7.55 8.60
C HIS A 37 -9.23 6.15 8.01
N ALA A 38 -8.19 5.52 7.47
CA ALA A 38 -8.25 4.14 6.98
C ALA A 38 -8.46 3.14 8.13
N GLU A 39 -7.75 3.33 9.25
CA GLU A 39 -7.89 2.49 10.46
C GLU A 39 -9.31 2.53 11.05
N ARG A 40 -9.95 3.71 11.05
CA ARG A 40 -11.36 3.84 11.44
C ARG A 40 -12.32 3.04 10.57
N GLN A 41 -11.94 2.76 9.33
CA GLN A 41 -12.70 1.93 8.39
C GLN A 41 -12.26 0.45 8.42
N GLY A 42 -11.35 0.08 9.33
CA GLY A 42 -10.79 -1.27 9.41
C GLY A 42 -9.88 -1.64 8.23
N LYS A 43 -9.38 -0.65 7.48
CA LYS A 43 -8.58 -0.83 6.27
C LYS A 43 -7.17 -0.27 6.45
N SER A 44 -6.21 -0.79 5.67
CA SER A 44 -4.90 -0.15 5.56
C SER A 44 -4.98 1.10 4.69
N LEU A 45 -4.05 2.05 4.88
CA LEU A 45 -3.94 3.22 4.02
C LEU A 45 -3.79 2.84 2.53
N ASN A 46 -3.07 1.75 2.24
CA ASN A 46 -2.91 1.26 0.87
C ASN A 46 -4.23 0.76 0.28
N ALA A 47 -5.00 -0.02 1.05
CA ALA A 47 -6.30 -0.52 0.62
C ALA A 47 -7.29 0.63 0.36
N LEU A 48 -7.28 1.66 1.22
CA LEU A 48 -8.09 2.86 1.00
C LEU A 48 -7.70 3.59 -0.29
N ILE A 49 -6.40 3.73 -0.60
CA ILE A 49 -5.94 4.38 -1.84
C ILE A 49 -6.41 3.60 -3.06
N ILE A 50 -6.27 2.28 -3.07
CA ILE A 50 -6.71 1.42 -4.17
C ILE A 50 -8.22 1.54 -4.38
N GLU A 51 -9.01 1.43 -3.31
CA GLU A 51 -10.47 1.53 -3.38
C GLU A 51 -10.95 2.89 -3.91
N LEU A 52 -10.31 3.98 -3.49
CA LEU A 52 -10.62 5.31 -4.00
C LEU A 52 -10.32 5.43 -5.50
N LEU A 53 -9.21 4.85 -5.98
CA LEU A 53 -8.86 4.82 -7.39
C LEU A 53 -9.82 3.96 -8.21
N GLU A 54 -10.15 2.76 -7.73
CA GLU A 54 -11.11 1.87 -8.41
C GLU A 54 -12.49 2.49 -8.48
N LYS A 55 -12.94 3.16 -7.41
CA LYS A 55 -14.21 3.87 -7.39
C LYS A 55 -14.24 5.02 -8.39
N ASP A 56 -13.21 5.85 -8.42
CA ASP A 56 -13.08 6.96 -9.38
C ASP A 56 -13.10 6.46 -10.84
N MET A 57 -12.43 5.32 -11.11
CA MET A 57 -12.45 4.68 -12.43
C MET A 57 -13.81 4.07 -12.81
N GLN A 58 -14.67 3.72 -11.85
CA GLN A 58 -16.00 3.15 -12.09
C GLN A 58 -17.10 4.21 -12.23
N GLU A 59 -16.89 5.41 -11.69
CA GLU A 59 -17.83 6.54 -11.78
C GLU A 59 -17.67 7.34 -13.10
N HIS A 60 -16.82 6.88 -14.02
CA HIS A 60 -16.59 7.42 -15.36
C HIS A 60 -16.93 6.41 -16.47
#